data_AF-A0A956DPS4-F1
#
_entry.id   AF-A0A956DPS4-F1
#
_cell.length_a   1.000
_cell.length_b   1.000
_cell.length_c   1.000
_cell.angle_alpha   90.00
_cell.angle_beta   90.00
_cell.angle_gamma   90.00
#
_symmetry.space_group_name_H-M   'P 1'
#
loop_
_entity.id
_entity.type
_entity.pdbx_description
1 polymer ?
#
loop_
_entity_poly.entity_id
_entity_poly.type
_entity_poly.pdbx_seq_one_letter_code
_entity_poly.pdbx_strand_id
1 'polypeptide(L)'
;MPRVARPPEVPSGSDTPADLGLYRVLRDDGTAAPTTDPALDDDVAWRAYRYMKLMRLLDARMILLQRQGRVGFYGACTGQEAVPIGCALAIEPNDWVFQALRESSMMLVRGLPLATYVAQIFGNSGDLLKGRMQPSHMSARQVNQVSWSSCIGNHLPQAVGAAMAAKAKGDGQVVLGFIGDGGTSEPDFHQALTFAATYQPPCVLICQNNHFAISVRPWSQTASPTYAVKGRAYGIRSERVDGNDVLAMTHAVRRAADRARRGEGPTFIEAVT
;
A
#
# COMPACT_ATOMS: atom_id res chain seq x y z
N MET A 1 -8.27 -2.56 30.52
CA MET A 1 -7.15 -3.28 29.87
C MET A 1 -5.84 -2.80 30.49
N PRO A 2 -4.91 -3.70 30.85
CA PRO A 2 -3.61 -3.30 31.37
C PRO A 2 -2.87 -2.43 30.34
N ARG A 3 -2.19 -1.37 30.79
CA ARG A 3 -1.38 -0.51 29.94
C ARG A 3 -0.21 -1.33 29.42
N VAL A 4 -0.31 -1.82 28.18
CA VAL A 4 0.86 -2.39 27.49
C VAL A 4 1.87 -1.26 27.33
N ALA A 5 3.07 -1.45 27.88
CA ALA A 5 4.14 -0.47 27.81
C ALA A 5 4.50 -0.19 26.35
N ARG A 6 4.75 1.08 26.01
CA ARG A 6 5.26 1.44 24.69
C ARG A 6 6.64 0.79 24.51
N PRO A 7 6.90 0.07 23.39
CA PRO A 7 8.22 -0.48 23.13
C PRO A 7 9.28 0.64 23.00
N PRO A 8 10.56 0.33 23.25
CA PRO A 8 11.65 1.30 23.15
C PRO A 8 11.76 1.90 21.75
N GLU A 9 12.22 3.15 21.67
CA GLU A 9 12.44 3.84 20.39
C GLU A 9 13.48 3.09 19.53
N VAL A 10 13.23 3.06 18.23
CA VAL A 10 14.11 2.39 17.27
C VAL A 10 15.33 3.28 17.02
N PRO A 11 16.56 2.76 17.13
CA PRO A 11 17.77 3.54 16.86
C PRO A 11 17.77 4.14 15.45
N SER A 12 18.29 5.37 15.30
CA SER A 12 18.49 6.02 14.01
C SER A 12 19.99 6.19 13.71
N GLY A 13 20.47 5.57 12.64
CA GLY A 13 21.86 5.69 12.16
C GLY A 13 22.08 4.96 10.84
N SER A 14 23.14 5.29 10.09
CA SER A 14 23.46 4.70 8.77
C SER A 14 23.65 3.18 8.81
N ASP A 15 24.08 2.64 9.95
CA ASP A 15 24.32 1.21 10.17
C ASP A 15 23.09 0.47 10.70
N THR A 16 21.96 1.16 10.85
CA THR A 16 20.73 0.55 11.34
C THR A 16 20.15 -0.35 10.24
N PRO A 17 19.80 -1.62 10.53
CA PRO A 17 19.16 -2.51 9.57
C PRO A 17 17.94 -1.86 8.92
N ALA A 18 17.72 -2.08 7.63
CA ALA A 18 16.66 -1.42 6.85
C ALA A 18 15.24 -1.68 7.37
N ASP A 19 15.04 -2.79 8.09
CA ASP A 19 13.78 -3.15 8.74
C ASP A 19 13.58 -2.48 10.11
N LEU A 20 14.58 -1.73 10.59
CA LEU A 20 14.53 -0.91 11.81
C LEU A 20 14.65 0.58 11.48
N GLY A 21 15.61 0.96 10.64
CA GLY A 21 15.80 2.32 10.16
C GLY A 21 14.63 2.80 9.29
N LEU A 22 14.53 4.10 9.06
CA LEU A 22 13.48 4.70 8.20
C LEU A 22 14.12 5.23 6.92
N TYR A 23 13.76 4.65 5.78
CA TYR A 23 14.19 5.18 4.48
C TYR A 23 13.36 6.41 4.11
N ARG A 24 14.05 7.54 3.91
CA ARG A 24 13.48 8.86 3.58
C ARG A 24 14.37 9.56 2.55
N VAL A 25 13.77 10.32 1.66
CA VAL A 25 14.41 11.09 0.58
C VAL A 25 14.32 12.58 0.87
N LEU A 26 13.11 13.08 1.11
CA LEU A 26 12.83 14.48 1.39
C LEU A 26 13.18 14.83 2.82
N ARG A 27 14.00 15.87 3.02
CA ARG A 27 14.30 16.43 4.34
C ARG A 27 13.14 17.32 4.82
N ASP A 28 13.25 17.81 6.06
CA ASP A 28 12.22 18.67 6.66
C ASP A 28 12.05 20.01 5.93
N ASP A 29 13.08 20.47 5.21
CA ASP A 29 13.03 21.67 4.36
C ASP A 29 12.50 21.39 2.94
N GLY A 30 12.12 20.14 2.65
CA GLY A 30 11.61 19.71 1.35
C GLY A 30 12.71 19.44 0.30
N THR A 31 13.99 19.57 0.63
CA THR A 31 15.09 19.19 -0.28
C THR A 31 15.30 17.68 -0.28
N ALA A 32 15.64 17.11 -1.43
CA ALA A 32 16.05 15.72 -1.51
C ALA A 32 17.47 15.54 -0.94
N ALA A 33 17.69 14.48 -0.16
CA ALA A 33 19.02 14.13 0.30
C ALA A 33 19.85 13.57 -0.88
N PRO A 34 21.02 14.15 -1.21
CA PRO A 34 21.80 13.77 -2.40
C PRO A 34 22.18 12.28 -2.49
N THR A 35 22.27 11.60 -1.35
CA THR A 35 22.64 10.18 -1.27
C THR A 35 21.46 9.23 -1.46
N THR A 36 20.22 9.70 -1.28
CA THR A 36 19.01 8.88 -1.39
C THR A 36 18.04 9.38 -2.46
N ASP A 37 18.32 10.52 -3.10
CA ASP A 37 17.54 11.09 -4.17
C ASP A 37 17.46 10.13 -5.37
N PRO A 38 16.27 9.61 -5.69
CA PRO A 38 16.09 8.77 -6.86
C PRO A 38 16.16 9.53 -8.20
N ALA A 39 16.30 10.86 -8.17
CA ALA A 39 16.29 11.74 -9.33
C ALA A 39 15.08 11.44 -10.23
N LEU A 40 13.88 11.39 -9.64
CA LEU A 40 12.65 11.19 -10.40
C LEU A 40 12.48 12.34 -11.39
N ASP A 41 12.02 11.98 -12.59
CA ASP A 41 11.66 12.96 -13.61
C ASP A 41 10.61 13.95 -13.08
N ASP A 42 10.78 15.23 -13.40
CA ASP A 42 9.90 16.32 -12.95
C ASP A 42 8.42 16.05 -13.30
N ASP A 43 8.13 15.41 -14.43
CA ASP A 43 6.77 15.04 -14.82
C ASP A 43 6.18 13.99 -13.86
N VAL A 44 7.01 13.05 -13.38
CA VAL A 44 6.57 12.05 -12.38
C VAL A 44 6.26 12.74 -11.05
N ALA A 45 7.10 13.68 -10.61
CA ALA A 45 6.86 14.46 -9.40
C ALA A 45 5.57 15.30 -9.50
N TRP A 46 5.35 15.98 -10.63
CA TRP A 46 4.13 16.73 -10.89
C TRP A 46 2.88 15.84 -10.93
N ARG A 47 2.97 14.66 -11.54
CA ARG A 47 1.88 13.67 -11.52
C ARG A 47 1.57 13.22 -10.10
N ALA A 48 2.58 12.89 -9.30
CA ALA A 48 2.41 12.52 -7.90
C ALA A 48 1.66 13.61 -7.12
N TYR A 49 2.11 14.86 -7.22
CA TYR A 49 1.47 16.00 -6.58
C TYR A 49 -0.01 16.16 -7.00
N ARG A 50 -0.28 16.11 -8.31
CA ARG A 50 -1.65 16.25 -8.86
C ARG A 50 -2.59 15.19 -8.31
N TYR A 51 -2.18 13.92 -8.29
CA TYR A 51 -3.01 12.85 -7.76
C TYR A 51 -3.16 12.92 -6.25
N MET A 52 -2.12 13.31 -5.49
CA MET A 52 -2.24 13.48 -4.04
C MET A 52 -3.24 14.58 -3.73
N LYS A 53 -3.16 15.70 -4.46
CA LYS A 53 -4.10 16.80 -4.29
C LYS A 53 -5.53 16.44 -4.70
N LEU A 54 -5.69 15.75 -5.84
CA LEU A 54 -6.99 15.24 -6.28
C LEU A 54 -7.61 14.35 -5.20
N MET A 55 -6.83 13.45 -4.63
CA MET A 55 -7.32 12.51 -3.63
C MET A 55 -7.72 13.22 -2.33
N ARG A 56 -6.95 14.20 -1.85
CA ARG A 56 -7.32 15.05 -0.71
C ARG A 56 -8.64 15.80 -0.94
N LEU A 57 -8.83 16.36 -2.14
CA LEU A 57 -10.06 17.08 -2.49
C LEU A 57 -11.26 16.14 -2.58
N LEU A 58 -11.05 14.95 -3.16
CA LEU A 58 -12.07 13.92 -3.27
C LEU A 58 -12.50 13.43 -1.88
N ASP A 59 -11.53 13.15 -1.00
CA ASP A 59 -11.78 12.77 0.39
C ASP A 59 -12.63 13.81 1.12
N ALA A 60 -12.23 15.07 1.07
CA ALA A 60 -12.97 16.16 1.70
C ALA A 60 -14.41 16.26 1.17
N ARG A 61 -14.60 16.12 -0.15
CA ARG A 61 -15.92 16.18 -0.77
C ARG A 61 -16.79 14.97 -0.40
N MET A 62 -16.25 13.77 -0.44
CA MET A 62 -17.01 12.55 -0.18
C MET A 62 -17.37 12.39 1.29
N ILE A 63 -16.51 12.81 2.23
CA ILE A 63 -16.84 12.87 3.65
C ILE A 63 -18.02 13.82 3.90
N LEU A 64 -18.05 14.99 3.26
CA LEU A 64 -19.19 15.91 3.38
C LEU A 64 -20.48 15.29 2.86
N LEU A 65 -20.43 14.60 1.71
CA LEU A 65 -21.59 13.92 1.12
C LEU A 65 -22.05 12.73 1.96
N GLN A 66 -21.13 11.99 2.56
CA GLN A 66 -21.43 10.89 3.47
C GLN A 66 -22.15 11.40 4.72
N ARG A 67 -21.70 12.52 5.30
CA ARG A 67 -22.37 13.18 6.43
C ARG A 67 -23.77 13.70 6.10
N GLN A 68 -24.03 14.00 4.84
CA GLN A 68 -25.37 14.38 4.34
C GLN A 68 -26.25 13.17 4.01
N GLY A 69 -25.76 11.93 4.20
CA GLY A 69 -26.49 10.71 3.84
C GLY A 69 -26.60 10.46 2.33
N ARG A 70 -25.87 11.21 1.49
CA ARG A 70 -25.89 11.06 0.03
C ARG A 70 -25.03 9.90 -0.47
N VAL A 71 -24.10 9.45 0.37
CA VAL A 71 -23.24 8.29 0.18
C VAL A 71 -23.30 7.46 1.46
N GLY A 72 -23.46 6.15 1.35
CA GLY A 72 -23.63 5.27 2.53
C GLY A 72 -22.38 5.15 3.40
N PHE A 73 -21.19 5.07 2.79
CA PHE A 73 -19.91 4.92 3.46
C PHE A 73 -18.79 5.57 2.64
N TYR A 74 -17.75 6.06 3.31
CA TYR A 74 -16.55 6.53 2.61
C TYR A 74 -15.29 6.28 3.43
N GLY A 75 -14.37 5.48 2.87
CA GLY A 75 -13.05 5.22 3.45
C GLY A 75 -12.03 6.23 2.97
N ALA A 76 -11.91 7.36 3.67
CA ALA A 76 -10.92 8.38 3.32
C ALA A 76 -9.50 7.85 3.50
N CYS A 77 -8.59 8.16 2.56
CA CYS A 77 -7.17 7.81 2.60
C CYS A 77 -6.31 8.96 3.17
N THR A 78 -6.95 9.89 3.87
CA THR A 78 -6.29 11.12 4.29
C THR A 78 -5.13 10.88 5.26
N GLY A 79 -3.94 11.37 4.91
CA GLY A 79 -2.67 11.17 5.61
C GLY A 79 -1.85 10.01 5.03
N GLN A 80 -2.36 9.36 4.00
CA GLN A 80 -1.76 8.16 3.40
C GLN A 80 -1.72 8.25 1.88
N GLU A 81 -1.96 9.41 1.25
CA GLU A 81 -2.06 9.50 -0.22
C GLU A 81 -0.76 9.16 -0.94
N ALA A 82 0.38 9.47 -0.34
CA ALA A 82 1.69 9.26 -0.93
C ALA A 82 2.01 7.77 -1.14
N VAL A 83 1.52 6.87 -0.26
CA VAL A 83 1.74 5.42 -0.39
C VAL A 83 1.11 4.85 -1.67
N PRO A 84 -0.23 4.85 -1.86
CA PRO A 84 -0.83 4.30 -3.07
C PRO A 84 -0.38 5.04 -4.33
N ILE A 85 -0.20 6.36 -4.29
CA ILE A 85 0.22 7.12 -5.48
C ILE A 85 1.66 6.79 -5.86
N GLY A 86 2.58 6.75 -4.90
CA GLY A 86 3.96 6.35 -5.14
C GLY A 86 4.05 4.91 -5.66
N CYS A 87 3.27 3.99 -5.07
CA CYS A 87 3.16 2.62 -5.56
C CYS A 87 2.66 2.57 -7.01
N ALA A 88 1.63 3.34 -7.36
CA ALA A 88 1.05 3.32 -8.71
C ALA A 88 1.96 3.92 -9.77
N LEU A 89 2.85 4.86 -9.40
CA LEU A 89 3.88 5.43 -10.28
C LEU A 89 5.13 4.53 -10.41
N ALA A 90 5.27 3.55 -9.53
CA ALA A 90 6.42 2.66 -9.46
C ALA A 90 6.26 1.35 -10.25
N ILE A 91 5.04 0.98 -10.61
CA ILE A 91 4.71 -0.32 -11.20
C ILE A 91 4.27 -0.20 -12.66
N GLU A 92 4.33 -1.33 -13.38
CA GLU A 92 3.96 -1.41 -14.79
C GLU A 92 2.43 -1.51 -14.96
N PRO A 93 1.87 -1.07 -16.11
CA PRO A 93 0.42 -1.16 -16.36
C PRO A 93 -0.16 -2.58 -16.29
N ASN A 94 0.63 -3.62 -16.53
CA ASN A 94 0.23 -5.02 -16.47
C ASN A 94 0.39 -5.66 -15.06
N ASP A 95 0.97 -4.96 -14.08
CA ASP A 95 1.13 -5.46 -12.72
C ASP A 95 -0.21 -5.44 -11.95
N TRP A 96 -0.44 -6.42 -11.09
CA TRP A 96 -1.70 -6.55 -10.36
C TRP A 96 -1.65 -5.93 -8.97
N VAL A 97 -2.76 -5.34 -8.54
CA VAL A 97 -2.91 -4.75 -7.21
C VAL A 97 -4.03 -5.46 -6.44
N PHE A 98 -3.65 -6.02 -5.30
CA PHE A 98 -4.53 -6.52 -4.26
C PHE A 98 -4.55 -5.49 -3.13
N GLN A 99 -5.52 -4.59 -3.22
CA GLN A 99 -5.70 -3.46 -2.31
C GLN A 99 -6.34 -3.87 -0.98
N ALA A 100 -6.10 -3.04 0.04
CA ALA A 100 -6.94 -2.95 1.22
C ALA A 100 -7.92 -1.78 1.03
N LEU A 101 -8.27 -1.08 2.12
CA LEU A 101 -9.28 -0.02 2.10
C LEU A 101 -8.78 1.29 1.43
N ARG A 102 -7.47 1.58 1.42
CA ARG A 102 -6.95 2.94 1.20
C ARG A 102 -6.22 3.13 -0.13
N GLU A 103 -6.18 2.11 -0.99
CA GLU A 103 -5.40 2.12 -2.22
C GLU A 103 -6.23 2.30 -3.49
N SER A 104 -7.52 2.61 -3.37
CA SER A 104 -8.40 2.86 -4.52
C SER A 104 -7.88 4.00 -5.40
N SER A 105 -7.16 4.97 -4.84
CA SER A 105 -6.55 6.09 -5.57
C SER A 105 -5.56 5.64 -6.66
N MET A 106 -4.96 4.45 -6.53
CA MET A 106 -4.10 3.85 -7.55
C MET A 106 -4.85 3.71 -8.89
N MET A 107 -6.15 3.42 -8.85
CA MET A 107 -6.97 3.25 -10.05
C MET A 107 -7.00 4.54 -10.88
N LEU A 108 -7.05 5.72 -10.23
CA LEU A 108 -7.04 7.02 -10.91
C LEU A 108 -5.68 7.29 -11.57
N VAL A 109 -4.58 6.96 -10.88
CA VAL A 109 -3.21 7.07 -11.43
C VAL A 109 -3.04 6.17 -12.65
N ARG A 110 -3.68 4.99 -12.61
CA ARG A 110 -3.64 3.96 -13.67
C ARG A 110 -4.69 4.17 -14.77
N GLY A 111 -5.36 5.32 -14.80
CA GLY A 111 -6.22 5.73 -15.91
C GLY A 111 -7.71 5.41 -15.77
N LEU A 112 -8.18 4.97 -14.59
CA LEU A 112 -9.62 4.87 -14.35
C LEU A 112 -10.25 6.27 -14.42
N PRO A 113 -11.32 6.47 -15.21
CA PRO A 113 -12.01 7.75 -15.25
C PRO A 113 -12.56 8.13 -13.87
N LEU A 114 -12.37 9.39 -13.46
CA LEU A 114 -12.87 9.91 -12.17
C LEU A 114 -14.38 9.73 -12.03
N ALA A 115 -15.15 9.90 -13.12
CA ALA A 115 -16.58 9.68 -13.11
C ALA A 115 -16.95 8.23 -12.74
N THR A 116 -16.21 7.25 -13.27
CA THR A 116 -16.38 5.82 -12.95
C THR A 116 -15.99 5.53 -11.50
N TYR A 117 -14.89 6.12 -11.02
CA TYR A 117 -14.48 6.03 -9.61
C TYR A 117 -15.57 6.54 -8.67
N VAL A 118 -16.12 7.73 -8.95
CA VAL A 118 -17.20 8.34 -8.15
C VAL A 118 -18.50 7.55 -8.28
N ALA A 119 -18.80 6.98 -9.45
CA ALA A 119 -20.00 6.18 -9.65
C ALA A 119 -20.06 4.97 -8.69
N GLN A 120 -18.92 4.32 -8.41
CA GLN A 120 -18.85 3.24 -7.42
C GLN A 120 -19.19 3.72 -6.01
N ILE A 121 -18.73 4.91 -5.62
CA ILE A 121 -19.03 5.49 -4.30
C ILE A 121 -20.53 5.72 -4.13
N PHE A 122 -21.21 6.13 -5.19
CA PHE A 122 -22.67 6.33 -5.19
C PHE A 122 -23.47 5.05 -5.43
N GLY A 123 -22.87 4.01 -6.02
CA GLY A 123 -23.58 2.81 -6.48
C GLY A 123 -24.58 3.08 -7.59
N ASN A 124 -24.30 4.06 -8.48
CA ASN A 124 -25.22 4.46 -9.55
C ASN A 124 -25.00 3.66 -10.86
N SER A 125 -25.71 4.03 -11.94
CA SER A 125 -25.64 3.33 -13.24
C SER A 125 -24.26 3.34 -13.92
N GLY A 126 -23.36 4.24 -13.53
CA GLY A 126 -21.96 4.27 -14.00
C GLY A 126 -21.03 3.35 -13.21
N ASP A 127 -21.50 2.69 -12.16
CA ASP A 127 -20.70 1.77 -11.35
C ASP A 127 -20.45 0.44 -12.11
N LEU A 128 -19.18 0.13 -12.34
CA LEU A 128 -18.76 -1.15 -12.94
C LEU A 128 -19.21 -2.36 -12.12
N LEU A 129 -19.42 -2.18 -10.81
CA LEU A 129 -19.81 -3.21 -9.85
C LEU A 129 -21.33 -3.29 -9.63
N LYS A 130 -22.09 -2.48 -10.37
CA LYS A 130 -23.56 -2.53 -10.43
C LYS A 130 -24.24 -2.31 -9.07
N GLY A 131 -23.61 -1.53 -8.18
CA GLY A 131 -24.12 -1.24 -6.83
C GLY A 131 -24.12 -2.43 -5.88
N ARG A 132 -23.44 -3.54 -6.23
CA ARG A 132 -23.42 -4.78 -5.43
C ARG A 132 -22.44 -4.72 -4.26
N MET A 133 -21.44 -3.84 -4.39
CA MET A 133 -20.38 -3.67 -3.40
C MET A 133 -20.68 -2.42 -2.58
N GLN A 134 -20.37 -2.45 -1.28
CA GLN A 134 -20.47 -1.26 -0.44
C GLN A 134 -19.60 -0.13 -1.03
N PRO A 135 -20.00 1.15 -0.89
CA PRO A 135 -19.14 2.27 -1.28
C PRO A 135 -17.69 2.11 -0.79
N SER A 136 -16.72 2.56 -1.58
CA SER A 136 -15.27 2.37 -1.39
C SER A 136 -14.73 0.95 -1.66
N HIS A 137 -15.57 -0.05 -1.93
CA HIS A 137 -15.15 -1.39 -2.41
C HIS A 137 -14.96 -1.42 -3.91
N MET A 138 -13.95 -0.69 -4.37
CA MET A 138 -13.70 -0.53 -5.80
C MET A 138 -13.01 -1.75 -6.40
N SER A 139 -13.21 -1.96 -7.69
CA SER A 139 -12.33 -2.75 -8.54
C SER A 139 -12.57 -2.44 -9.99
N ALA A 140 -11.55 -2.66 -10.80
CA ALA A 140 -11.65 -2.51 -12.22
C ALA A 140 -10.56 -3.33 -12.90
N ARG A 141 -10.99 -4.32 -13.68
CA ARG A 141 -10.09 -5.18 -14.45
C ARG A 141 -9.21 -4.39 -15.42
N GLN A 142 -9.73 -3.30 -15.99
CA GLN A 142 -9.02 -2.45 -16.95
C GLN A 142 -7.76 -1.75 -16.37
N VAL A 143 -7.63 -1.66 -15.04
CA VAL A 143 -6.44 -1.13 -14.35
C VAL A 143 -5.78 -2.18 -13.46
N ASN A 144 -6.09 -3.47 -13.64
CA ASN A 144 -5.52 -4.60 -12.90
C ASN A 144 -5.60 -4.46 -11.37
N GLN A 145 -6.72 -3.93 -10.87
CA GLN A 145 -6.97 -3.77 -9.43
C GLN A 145 -8.15 -4.66 -9.00
N VAL A 146 -7.84 -5.63 -8.13
CA VAL A 146 -8.74 -6.70 -7.71
C VAL A 146 -9.83 -6.19 -6.77
N SER A 147 -10.99 -6.85 -6.77
CA SER A 147 -12.11 -6.56 -5.86
C SER A 147 -11.65 -6.53 -4.42
N TRP A 148 -11.80 -5.37 -3.78
CA TRP A 148 -11.61 -5.25 -2.34
C TRP A 148 -12.74 -5.97 -1.59
N SER A 149 -12.41 -6.50 -0.41
CA SER A 149 -13.30 -7.22 0.50
C SER A 149 -13.16 -6.61 1.90
N SER A 150 -14.28 -6.46 2.62
CA SER A 150 -14.25 -6.01 4.03
C SER A 150 -13.53 -6.98 4.97
N CYS A 151 -13.45 -8.27 4.63
CA CYS A 151 -12.66 -9.24 5.40
C CYS A 151 -11.18 -8.85 5.34
N ILE A 152 -10.56 -8.61 6.49
CA ILE A 152 -9.17 -8.17 6.57
C ILE A 152 -8.23 -9.36 6.35
N GLY A 153 -7.14 -9.15 5.61
CA GLY A 153 -6.07 -10.12 5.42
C GLY A 153 -6.27 -11.11 4.28
N ASN A 154 -7.51 -11.49 3.97
CA ASN A 154 -7.84 -12.57 3.01
C ASN A 154 -7.25 -12.41 1.60
N HIS A 155 -7.09 -11.18 1.14
CA HIS A 155 -6.55 -10.85 -0.18
C HIS A 155 -5.03 -11.00 -0.24
N LEU A 156 -4.32 -11.01 0.90
CA LEU A 156 -2.86 -11.09 0.92
C LEU A 156 -2.33 -12.45 0.43
N PRO A 157 -2.83 -13.62 0.90
CA PRO A 157 -2.44 -14.90 0.32
C PRO A 157 -2.93 -15.05 -1.13
N GLN A 158 -4.05 -14.42 -1.49
CA GLN A 158 -4.52 -14.39 -2.89
C GLN A 158 -3.54 -13.61 -3.78
N ALA A 159 -2.97 -12.50 -3.30
CA ALA A 159 -1.93 -11.75 -4.00
C ALA A 159 -0.68 -12.61 -4.24
N VAL A 160 -0.26 -13.36 -3.21
CA VAL A 160 0.88 -14.29 -3.32
C VAL A 160 0.57 -15.41 -4.31
N GLY A 161 -0.63 -15.98 -4.30
CA GLY A 161 -1.06 -16.98 -5.27
C GLY A 161 -1.10 -16.45 -6.70
N ALA A 162 -1.58 -15.22 -6.92
CA ALA A 162 -1.54 -14.56 -8.22
C ALA A 162 -0.10 -14.33 -8.71
N ALA A 163 0.81 -13.96 -7.80
CA ALA A 163 2.23 -13.83 -8.12
C ALA A 163 2.88 -15.18 -8.47
N MET A 164 2.53 -16.25 -7.75
CA MET A 164 2.96 -17.61 -8.11
C MET A 164 2.47 -18.00 -9.51
N ALA A 165 1.24 -17.62 -9.88
CA ALA A 165 0.71 -17.84 -11.22
C ALA A 165 1.47 -17.03 -12.29
N ALA A 166 1.80 -15.76 -12.03
CA ALA A 166 2.64 -14.95 -12.91
C ALA A 166 4.02 -15.57 -13.13
N LYS A 167 4.66 -16.06 -12.05
CA LYS A 167 5.93 -16.79 -12.11
C LYS A 167 5.82 -18.06 -12.97
N ALA A 168 4.77 -18.86 -12.77
CA ALA A 168 4.55 -20.08 -13.52
C ALA A 168 4.29 -19.84 -15.01
N LYS A 169 3.66 -18.70 -15.37
CA LYS A 169 3.41 -18.29 -16.75
C LYS A 169 4.61 -17.64 -17.43
N GLY A 170 5.55 -17.08 -16.66
CA GLY A 170 6.67 -16.31 -17.20
C GLY A 170 6.23 -15.01 -17.88
N ASP A 171 5.08 -14.44 -17.50
CA ASP A 171 4.54 -13.21 -18.11
C ASP A 171 5.17 -11.91 -17.56
N GLY A 172 6.14 -12.06 -16.65
CA GLY A 172 6.90 -10.97 -16.06
C GLY A 172 6.08 -10.03 -15.19
N GLN A 173 4.85 -10.38 -14.80
CA GLN A 173 4.00 -9.54 -13.94
C GLN A 173 4.48 -9.56 -12.49
N VAL A 174 4.38 -8.41 -11.83
CA VAL A 174 4.55 -8.27 -10.38
C VAL A 174 3.18 -8.05 -9.74
N VAL A 175 3.01 -8.57 -8.52
CA VAL A 175 1.78 -8.38 -7.75
C VAL A 175 2.05 -7.60 -6.48
N LEU A 176 1.30 -6.52 -6.26
CA LEU A 176 1.32 -5.76 -5.03
C LEU A 176 0.19 -6.23 -4.12
N GLY A 177 0.50 -6.52 -2.86
CA GLY A 177 -0.48 -6.86 -1.82
C GLY A 177 -0.40 -5.89 -0.66
N PHE A 178 -1.49 -5.19 -0.36
CA PHE A 178 -1.52 -4.18 0.70
C PHE A 178 -2.14 -4.72 1.99
N ILE A 179 -1.71 -4.23 3.15
CA ILE A 179 -2.39 -4.51 4.41
C ILE A 179 -2.20 -3.34 5.38
N GLY A 180 -3.13 -3.11 6.29
CA GLY A 180 -2.92 -2.17 7.40
C GLY A 180 -2.12 -2.82 8.52
N ASP A 181 -1.52 -2.02 9.39
CA ASP A 181 -0.84 -2.45 10.62
C ASP A 181 -1.68 -3.43 11.45
N GLY A 182 -2.97 -3.13 11.63
CA GLY A 182 -3.93 -4.02 12.28
C GLY A 182 -4.06 -5.39 11.60
N GLY A 183 -4.13 -5.40 10.27
CA GLY A 183 -4.29 -6.63 9.49
C GLY A 183 -3.08 -7.57 9.59
N THR A 184 -1.92 -7.10 10.05
CA THR A 184 -0.74 -7.96 10.26
C THR A 184 -0.89 -8.96 11.42
N SER A 185 -1.99 -8.90 12.16
CA SER A 185 -2.35 -9.89 13.20
C SER A 185 -3.38 -10.92 12.72
N GLU A 186 -3.92 -10.78 11.50
CA GLU A 186 -4.78 -11.80 10.89
C GLU A 186 -3.95 -13.03 10.47
N PRO A 187 -4.51 -14.25 10.54
CA PRO A 187 -3.79 -15.48 10.20
C PRO A 187 -3.35 -15.50 8.72
N ASP A 188 -4.08 -14.83 7.85
CA ASP A 188 -3.77 -14.76 6.42
C ASP A 188 -2.48 -13.96 6.15
N PHE A 189 -2.08 -13.04 7.04
CA PHE A 189 -0.79 -12.39 6.97
C PHE A 189 0.37 -13.38 7.13
N HIS A 190 0.27 -14.27 8.13
CA HIS A 190 1.24 -15.34 8.36
C HIS A 190 1.32 -16.31 7.16
N GLN A 191 0.16 -16.70 6.62
CA GLN A 191 0.10 -17.59 5.46
C GLN A 191 0.74 -16.93 4.22
N ALA A 192 0.42 -15.66 3.94
CA ALA A 192 0.99 -14.93 2.82
C ALA A 192 2.52 -14.86 2.90
N LEU A 193 3.08 -14.50 4.06
CA LEU A 193 4.53 -14.42 4.23
C LEU A 193 5.20 -15.79 4.13
N THR A 194 4.60 -16.84 4.69
CA THR A 194 5.14 -18.21 4.60
C THR A 194 5.21 -18.68 3.15
N PHE A 195 4.16 -18.46 2.36
CA PHE A 195 4.13 -18.85 0.95
C PHE A 195 5.05 -17.96 0.10
N ALA A 196 5.06 -16.65 0.33
CA ALA A 196 5.96 -15.75 -0.39
C ALA A 196 7.43 -16.13 -0.15
N ALA A 197 7.81 -16.41 1.11
CA ALA A 197 9.15 -16.86 1.46
C ALA A 197 9.52 -18.21 0.84
N THR A 198 8.60 -19.17 0.81
CA THR A 198 8.90 -20.52 0.33
C THR A 198 8.96 -20.59 -1.20
N TYR A 199 7.99 -19.99 -1.87
CA TYR A 199 7.85 -20.10 -3.33
C TYR A 199 8.58 -19.01 -4.11
N GLN A 200 9.07 -17.98 -3.42
CA GLN A 200 9.76 -16.82 -3.98
C GLN A 200 9.03 -16.24 -5.23
N PRO A 201 7.73 -15.90 -5.15
CA PRO A 201 7.01 -15.34 -6.27
C PRO A 201 7.32 -13.84 -6.46
N PRO A 202 7.04 -13.26 -7.65
CA PRO A 202 7.24 -11.85 -7.94
C PRO A 202 6.18 -10.97 -7.27
N CYS A 203 6.27 -10.78 -5.95
CA CYS A 203 5.35 -9.91 -5.22
C CYS A 203 6.05 -8.88 -4.32
N VAL A 204 5.35 -7.77 -4.09
CA VAL A 204 5.70 -6.74 -3.12
C VAL A 204 4.55 -6.62 -2.13
N LEU A 205 4.81 -6.91 -0.87
CA LEU A 205 3.80 -6.88 0.19
C LEU A 205 4.00 -5.62 1.02
N ILE A 206 2.98 -4.79 1.15
CA ILE A 206 3.09 -3.43 1.69
C ILE A 206 2.17 -3.30 2.89
N CYS A 207 2.73 -3.01 4.06
CA CYS A 207 2.00 -2.69 5.27
C CYS A 207 1.93 -1.17 5.45
N GLN A 208 0.74 -0.58 5.40
CA GLN A 208 0.52 0.82 5.79
C GLN A 208 0.39 0.91 7.31
N ASN A 209 1.44 1.41 7.96
CA ASN A 209 1.50 1.67 9.38
C ASN A 209 1.11 3.12 9.68
N ASN A 210 -0.20 3.33 9.81
CA ASN A 210 -0.80 4.61 10.21
C ASN A 210 -0.99 4.75 11.72
N HIS A 211 -0.33 3.88 12.48
CA HIS A 211 -0.36 3.81 13.94
C HIS A 211 -1.71 3.44 14.58
N PHE A 212 -2.75 3.10 13.83
CA PHE A 212 -4.06 2.79 14.41
C PHE A 212 -4.89 1.80 13.58
N ALA A 213 -5.32 0.73 14.25
CA ALA A 213 -6.40 -0.14 13.79
C ALA A 213 -7.72 0.29 14.45
N ILE A 214 -8.45 1.19 13.79
CA ILE A 214 -9.69 1.83 14.30
C ILE A 214 -9.44 2.66 15.58
N SER A 215 -9.32 2.00 16.73
CA SER A 215 -9.03 2.61 18.04
C SER A 215 -7.84 1.95 18.75
N VAL A 216 -7.33 0.85 18.20
CA VAL A 216 -6.25 0.05 18.77
C VAL A 216 -4.91 0.63 18.33
N ARG A 217 -4.01 0.84 19.30
CA ARG A 217 -2.66 1.36 19.08
C ARG A 217 -1.67 0.24 18.75
N PRO A 218 -0.51 0.52 18.14
CA PRO A 218 0.38 -0.51 17.60
C PRO A 218 0.96 -1.42 18.67
N TRP A 219 1.28 -0.88 19.85
CA TRP A 219 1.79 -1.68 20.97
C TRP A 219 0.73 -2.58 21.63
N SER A 220 -0.56 -2.36 21.35
CA SER A 220 -1.63 -3.30 21.69
C SER A 220 -1.89 -4.30 20.57
N GLN A 221 -1.33 -4.07 19.38
CA GLN A 221 -1.49 -4.90 18.19
C GLN A 221 -0.36 -5.92 18.03
N THR A 222 0.88 -5.52 18.35
CA THR A 222 2.06 -6.38 18.20
C THR A 222 3.17 -5.99 19.18
N ALA A 223 3.97 -6.99 19.56
CA ALA A 223 5.19 -6.81 20.35
C ALA A 223 6.45 -6.65 19.47
N SER A 224 6.32 -6.76 18.15
CA SER A 224 7.45 -6.55 17.24
C SER A 224 7.88 -5.07 17.27
N PRO A 225 9.20 -4.76 17.26
CA PRO A 225 9.66 -3.37 17.29
C PRO A 225 9.21 -2.58 16.05
N THR A 226 9.06 -3.24 14.91
CA THR A 226 8.56 -2.68 13.65
C THR A 226 7.78 -3.76 12.90
N TYR A 227 6.91 -3.38 11.97
CA TYR A 227 6.22 -4.37 11.14
C TYR A 227 7.16 -4.97 10.10
N ALA A 228 8.18 -4.24 9.63
CA ALA A 228 9.20 -4.76 8.72
C ALA A 228 10.00 -5.93 9.31
N VAL A 229 10.28 -5.92 10.62
CA VAL A 229 10.93 -7.05 11.30
C VAL A 229 10.11 -8.34 11.19
N LYS A 230 8.77 -8.25 11.12
CA LYS A 230 7.93 -9.43 10.88
C LYS A 230 8.28 -10.07 9.54
N GLY A 231 8.41 -9.28 8.46
CA GLY A 231 8.81 -9.79 7.14
C GLY A 231 10.18 -10.47 7.17
N ARG A 232 11.16 -9.85 7.85
CA ARG A 232 12.51 -10.43 8.04
C ARG A 232 12.45 -11.79 8.73
N ALA A 233 11.57 -11.97 9.71
CA ALA A 233 11.42 -13.23 10.45
C ALA A 233 11.00 -14.42 9.56
N TYR A 234 10.35 -14.16 8.41
CA TYR A 234 10.04 -15.19 7.41
C TYR A 234 11.12 -15.35 6.33
N GLY A 235 12.25 -14.65 6.45
CA GLY A 235 13.30 -14.64 5.42
C GLY A 235 12.97 -13.77 4.21
N ILE A 236 12.00 -12.86 4.31
CA ILE A 236 11.66 -11.91 3.25
C ILE A 236 12.46 -10.63 3.45
N ARG A 237 13.07 -10.12 2.36
CA ARG A 237 13.74 -8.82 2.37
C ARG A 237 12.73 -7.76 2.80
N SER A 238 13.06 -7.02 3.85
CA SER A 238 12.13 -6.08 4.46
C SER A 238 12.78 -4.73 4.69
N GLU A 239 12.02 -3.65 4.46
CA GLU A 239 12.46 -2.28 4.71
C GLU A 239 11.32 -1.41 5.23
N ARG A 240 11.65 -0.38 6.02
CA ARG A 240 10.69 0.66 6.42
C ARG A 240 10.94 1.91 5.61
N VAL A 241 9.86 2.52 5.15
CA VAL A 241 9.87 3.69 4.29
C VAL A 241 8.97 4.75 4.91
N ASP A 242 9.39 6.01 4.84
CA ASP A 242 8.52 7.13 5.17
C ASP A 242 7.37 7.16 4.15
N GLY A 243 6.18 6.79 4.60
CA GLY A 243 4.99 6.68 3.76
C GLY A 243 4.41 8.04 3.37
N ASN A 244 4.85 9.13 4.01
CA ASN A 244 4.50 10.51 3.64
C ASN A 244 5.49 11.12 2.63
N ASP A 245 6.61 10.44 2.37
CA ASP A 245 7.56 10.79 1.34
C ASP A 245 7.28 10.02 0.05
N VAL A 246 6.60 10.70 -0.88
CA VAL A 246 6.22 10.08 -2.16
C VAL A 246 7.41 9.68 -3.03
N LEU A 247 8.55 10.37 -2.89
CA LEU A 247 9.78 10.01 -3.64
C LEU A 247 10.37 8.73 -3.07
N ALA A 248 10.45 8.62 -1.75
CA ALA A 248 10.92 7.43 -1.06
C ALA A 248 10.03 6.22 -1.38
N MET A 249 8.70 6.38 -1.30
CA MET A 249 7.74 5.32 -1.63
C MET A 249 7.84 4.87 -3.09
N THR A 250 7.90 5.81 -4.04
CA THR A 250 8.04 5.47 -5.46
C THR A 250 9.33 4.70 -5.72
N HIS A 251 10.45 5.15 -5.15
CA HIS A 251 11.74 4.52 -5.36
C HIS A 251 11.83 3.13 -4.70
N ALA A 252 11.40 3.00 -3.45
CA ALA A 252 11.43 1.73 -2.73
C ALA A 252 10.57 0.67 -3.43
N VAL A 253 9.35 1.04 -3.85
CA VAL A 253 8.45 0.12 -4.55
C VAL A 253 9.00 -0.24 -5.93
N ARG A 254 9.60 0.70 -6.67
CA ARG A 254 10.22 0.42 -7.97
C ARG A 254 11.36 -0.59 -7.84
N ARG A 255 12.28 -0.35 -6.90
CA ARG A 255 13.35 -1.30 -6.57
C ARG A 255 12.82 -2.68 -6.19
N ALA A 256 11.78 -2.73 -5.36
CA ALA A 256 11.16 -3.97 -4.92
C ALA A 256 10.48 -4.72 -6.09
N ALA A 257 9.77 -4.00 -6.95
CA ALA A 257 9.11 -4.55 -8.13
C ALA A 257 10.14 -5.06 -9.16
N ASP A 258 11.20 -4.29 -9.45
CA ASP A 258 12.26 -4.71 -10.36
C ASP A 258 12.97 -5.96 -9.86
N ARG A 259 13.26 -6.03 -8.55
CA ARG A 259 13.81 -7.22 -7.90
C ARG A 259 12.89 -8.43 -8.06
N ALA A 260 11.61 -8.26 -7.75
CA ALA A 260 10.61 -9.30 -7.88
C ALA A 260 10.52 -9.80 -9.33
N ARG A 261 10.54 -8.88 -10.31
CA ARG A 261 10.49 -9.16 -11.74
C ARG A 261 11.71 -9.94 -12.25
N ARG A 262 12.90 -9.67 -11.70
CA ARG A 262 14.13 -10.44 -11.97
C ARG A 262 14.17 -11.81 -11.29
N GLY A 263 13.11 -12.20 -10.58
CA GLY A 263 13.02 -13.50 -9.92
C GLY A 263 13.87 -13.61 -8.65
N GLU A 264 14.37 -12.48 -8.13
CA GLU A 264 15.18 -12.45 -6.92
C GLU A 264 14.35 -12.60 -5.63
N GLY A 265 13.04 -12.73 -5.74
CA GLY A 265 12.12 -13.01 -4.64
C GLY A 265 11.26 -11.82 -4.20
N PRO A 266 10.40 -12.01 -3.18
CA PRO A 266 9.48 -10.99 -2.70
C PRO A 266 10.16 -9.97 -1.78
N THR A 267 9.51 -8.81 -1.63
CA THR A 267 9.93 -7.77 -0.67
C THR A 267 8.75 -7.37 0.21
N PHE A 268 9.00 -7.11 1.49
CA PHE A 268 8.02 -6.56 2.42
C PHE A 268 8.37 -5.11 2.79
N ILE A 269 7.43 -4.18 2.59
CA ILE A 269 7.63 -2.75 2.87
C ILE A 269 6.67 -2.35 4.00
N GLU A 270 7.20 -1.80 5.09
CA GLU A 270 6.41 -1.06 6.05
C GLU A 270 6.43 0.43 5.68
N ALA A 271 5.31 0.96 5.20
CA ALA A 271 5.14 2.38 4.96
C ALA A 271 4.62 3.06 6.23
N VAL A 272 5.42 3.93 6.86
CA VAL A 272 5.08 4.63 8.11
C VAL A 272 4.42 5.95 7.79
N THR A 273 3.16 6.16 8.21
CA THR A 273 2.31 7.29 7.75
C THR A 273 1.67 8.05 8.89
#